data_AF-A0A2E0FKR4-F1
#
_entry.id   AF-A0A2E0FKR4-F1
#
_cell.length_a   1.000
_cell.length_b   1.000
_cell.length_c   1.000
_cell.angle_alpha   90.00
_cell.angle_beta   90.00
_cell.angle_gamma   90.00
#
_symmetry.space_group_name_H-M   'P 1'
#
loop_
_entity.id
_entity.type
_entity.pdbx_description
1 polymer ?
#
loop_
_entity_poly.entity_id
_entity_poly.type
_entity_poly.pdbx_seq_one_letter_code
_entity_poly.pdbx_strand_id
1 'polypeptide(L)'
;MSKWTGKSRGGLIGYSFFVYTLKWFGVGTAYALLEIVYPFYFWFEKDKKANLIKFYQAVGHDTATAKKIVRKNFKVLGQCLIDRVAFLIGKGDEYTFSLDGEENLLEITSMGKGGLLLSAHLGNWEIAGNLLKKRA
;
A
#
# COMPACT_ATOMS: atom_id res chain seq x y z
N MET A 1 28.00 -4.98 0.09
CA MET A 1 26.55 -4.90 0.36
C MET A 1 26.19 -3.45 0.65
N SER A 2 25.24 -2.86 -0.07
CA SER A 2 24.78 -1.50 0.23
C SER A 2 24.07 -1.50 1.58
N LYS A 3 24.52 -0.65 2.51
CA LYS A 3 23.92 -0.50 3.84
C LYS A 3 22.52 0.10 3.66
N TRP A 4 21.48 -0.57 4.16
CA TRP A 4 20.12 -0.02 4.15
C TRP A 4 20.11 1.33 4.87
N THR A 5 19.71 2.40 4.18
CA THR A 5 19.80 3.76 4.71
C THR A 5 18.55 4.21 5.45
N GLY A 6 17.44 3.47 5.35
CA GLY A 6 16.15 3.84 5.94
C GLY A 6 15.52 5.13 5.38
N LYS A 7 16.15 5.76 4.38
CA LYS A 7 15.70 7.05 3.84
C LYS A 7 14.56 6.84 2.85
N SER A 8 13.49 7.60 3.03
CA SER A 8 12.40 7.66 2.06
C SER A 8 12.88 8.33 0.77
N ARG A 9 12.39 7.86 -0.38
CA ARG A 9 12.85 8.39 -1.67
C ARG A 9 12.25 9.76 -2.01
N GLY A 10 11.02 10.02 -1.57
CA GLY A 10 10.30 11.27 -1.87
C GLY A 10 10.82 12.51 -1.15
N GLY A 11 11.71 12.34 -0.15
CA GLY A 11 12.21 13.44 0.67
C GLY A 11 11.12 14.15 1.48
N LEU A 12 11.50 15.02 2.42
CA LEU A 12 10.54 15.71 3.29
C LEU A 12 9.47 16.47 2.47
N ILE A 13 9.92 17.20 1.45
CA ILE A 13 9.05 18.05 0.62
C ILE A 13 7.95 17.25 -0.08
N GLY A 14 8.30 16.10 -0.69
CA GLY A 14 7.32 15.27 -1.39
C GLY A 14 6.26 14.72 -0.45
N TYR A 15 6.66 14.23 0.73
CA TYR A 15 5.71 13.74 1.74
C TYR A 15 4.86 14.87 2.31
N SER A 16 5.46 16.00 2.67
CA SER A 16 4.73 17.18 3.16
C SER A 16 3.69 17.64 2.14
N PHE A 17 4.02 17.66 0.85
CA PHE A 17 3.09 18.02 -0.21
C PHE A 17 1.85 17.12 -0.22
N PHE A 18 2.03 15.78 -0.21
CA PHE A 18 0.91 14.84 -0.13
C PHE A 18 0.11 14.97 1.18
N VAL A 19 0.78 15.21 2.32
CA VAL A 19 0.11 15.42 3.62
C VAL A 19 -0.76 16.68 3.59
N TYR A 20 -0.26 17.79 3.04
CA TYR A 20 -1.05 19.02 2.90
C TYR A 20 -2.18 18.84 1.89
N THR A 21 -1.93 18.16 0.76
CA THR A 21 -3.00 17.84 -0.20
C THR A 21 -4.12 17.04 0.48
N LEU A 22 -3.77 16.00 1.22
CA LEU A 22 -4.71 15.18 1.97
C LEU A 22 -5.49 16.01 3.00
N LYS A 23 -4.78 16.83 3.80
CA LYS A 23 -5.40 17.59 4.90
C LYS A 23 -6.39 18.64 4.40
N TRP A 24 -6.09 19.33 3.30
CA TRP A 24 -6.86 20.50 2.85
C TRP A 24 -7.83 20.19 1.70
N PHE A 25 -7.50 19.22 0.84
CA PHE A 25 -8.29 18.91 -0.37
C PHE A 25 -8.89 17.49 -0.36
N GLY A 26 -8.50 16.63 0.58
CA GLY A 26 -9.08 15.29 0.75
C GLY A 26 -8.39 14.18 -0.04
N VAL A 27 -8.89 12.95 0.14
CA VAL A 27 -8.27 11.72 -0.42
C VAL A 27 -8.34 11.67 -1.95
N GLY A 28 -9.47 12.08 -2.54
CA GLY A 28 -9.66 12.06 -3.99
C GLY A 28 -8.64 12.91 -4.75
N THR A 29 -8.33 14.11 -4.26
CA THR A 29 -7.30 14.98 -4.85
C THR A 29 -5.91 14.40 -4.71
N ALA A 30 -5.59 13.74 -3.58
CA ALA A 30 -4.32 13.06 -3.40
C ALA A 30 -4.14 11.91 -4.40
N TYR A 31 -5.21 11.16 -4.72
CA TYR A 31 -5.18 10.15 -5.78
C TYR A 31 -5.02 10.75 -7.18
N ALA A 32 -5.71 11.85 -7.48
CA ALA A 32 -5.53 12.55 -8.75
C ALA A 32 -4.07 13.02 -8.93
N LEU A 33 -3.47 13.55 -7.86
CA LEU A 33 -2.04 13.90 -7.84
C LEU A 33 -1.16 12.66 -8.03
N LEU A 34 -1.50 11.52 -7.41
CA LEU A 34 -0.76 10.29 -7.57
C LEU A 34 -0.68 9.85 -9.04
N GLU A 35 -1.75 10.01 -9.83
CA GLU A 35 -1.74 9.67 -11.27
C GLU A 35 -0.64 10.41 -12.03
N ILE A 36 -0.27 11.61 -11.59
CA ILE A 36 0.81 12.42 -12.17
C ILE A 36 2.18 11.99 -11.62
N VAL A 37 2.24 11.63 -10.34
CA VAL A 37 3.50 11.36 -9.62
C VAL A 37 4.02 9.94 -9.82
N TYR A 38 3.17 8.91 -9.81
CA TYR A 38 3.65 7.52 -9.93
C TYR A 38 4.39 7.22 -11.26
N PRO A 39 4.02 7.78 -12.43
CA PRO A 39 4.73 7.53 -13.69
C PRO A 39 6.18 8.02 -13.65
N PHE A 40 6.44 9.13 -12.95
CA PHE A 40 7.80 9.62 -12.71
C PHE A 40 8.63 8.52 -12.03
N TYR A 41 8.16 7.97 -10.91
CA TYR A 41 8.87 6.89 -10.23
C TYR A 41 9.01 5.63 -11.10
N PHE A 42 7.97 5.25 -11.84
CA PHE A 42 8.04 4.11 -12.75
C PHE A 42 9.13 4.28 -13.85
N TRP A 43 9.32 5.49 -14.37
CA TRP A 43 10.35 5.76 -15.37
C TRP A 43 11.76 5.83 -14.78
N PHE A 44 11.94 6.53 -13.65
CA PHE A 44 13.26 6.81 -13.09
C PHE A 44 13.80 5.69 -12.17
N GLU A 45 12.96 4.85 -11.56
CA GLU A 45 13.38 3.76 -10.69
C GLU A 45 13.70 2.47 -11.49
N LYS A 46 14.75 2.55 -12.31
CA LYS A 46 15.13 1.50 -13.28
C LYS A 46 15.42 0.16 -12.61
N ASP A 47 16.18 0.13 -11.52
CA ASP A 47 16.59 -1.12 -10.85
C ASP A 47 15.41 -1.82 -10.18
N LYS A 48 14.58 -1.06 -9.45
CA LYS A 48 13.37 -1.59 -8.78
C LYS A 48 12.39 -2.17 -9.81
N LYS A 49 12.18 -1.44 -10.91
CA LYS A 49 11.35 -1.89 -12.03
C LYS A 49 11.91 -3.17 -12.65
N ALA A 50 13.21 -3.23 -12.94
CA ALA A 50 13.84 -4.40 -13.55
C ALA A 50 13.73 -5.65 -12.65
N ASN A 51 13.97 -5.49 -11.34
CA ASN A 51 13.86 -6.58 -10.38
C ASN A 51 12.42 -7.10 -10.26
N LEU A 52 11.43 -6.21 -10.22
CA LEU A 52 10.03 -6.63 -10.20
C LEU A 52 9.61 -7.33 -11.50
N ILE A 53 10.09 -6.87 -12.67
CA ILE A 53 9.80 -7.55 -13.95
C ILE A 53 10.37 -8.97 -13.92
N LYS A 54 11.63 -9.13 -13.48
CA LYS A 54 12.27 -10.45 -13.34
C LYS A 54 11.52 -11.35 -12.37
N PHE A 55 11.05 -10.81 -11.25
CA PHE A 55 10.22 -11.55 -10.30
C PHE A 55 8.95 -12.09 -10.97
N TYR A 56 8.20 -11.22 -11.67
CA TYR A 56 6.97 -11.65 -12.35
C TYR A 56 7.23 -12.64 -13.49
N GLN A 57 8.36 -12.53 -14.18
CA GLN A 57 8.79 -13.53 -15.18
C GLN A 57 9.11 -14.87 -14.52
N ALA A 58 9.77 -14.88 -13.36
CA ALA A 58 10.12 -16.11 -12.64
C ALA A 58 8.90 -16.88 -12.14
N VAL A 59 7.79 -16.18 -11.84
CA VAL A 59 6.51 -16.79 -11.45
C VAL A 59 5.58 -17.07 -12.64
N GLY A 60 6.09 -16.98 -13.87
CA GLY A 60 5.42 -17.48 -15.07
C GLY A 60 4.72 -16.44 -15.96
N HIS A 61 4.85 -15.14 -15.69
CA HIS A 61 4.30 -14.12 -16.58
C HIS A 61 5.22 -13.80 -17.76
N ASP A 62 4.64 -13.56 -18.93
CA ASP A 62 5.39 -13.01 -20.05
C ASP A 62 5.84 -11.56 -19.78
N THR A 63 6.79 -11.07 -20.58
CA THR A 63 7.39 -9.74 -20.39
C THR A 63 6.39 -8.59 -20.46
N ALA A 64 5.38 -8.66 -21.33
CA ALA A 64 4.40 -7.59 -21.48
C ALA A 64 3.46 -7.56 -20.28
N THR A 65 2.97 -8.72 -19.85
CA THR A 65 2.15 -8.87 -18.65
C THR A 65 2.91 -8.43 -17.40
N ALA A 66 4.16 -8.87 -17.23
CA ALA A 66 5.01 -8.46 -16.12
C ALA A 66 5.16 -6.93 -16.07
N LYS A 67 5.46 -6.26 -17.19
CA LYS A 67 5.56 -4.79 -17.25
C LYS A 67 4.26 -4.10 -16.84
N LYS A 68 3.10 -4.61 -17.27
CA LYS A 68 1.78 -4.08 -16.92
C LYS A 68 1.51 -4.21 -15.41
N ILE A 69 1.81 -5.38 -14.83
CA ILE A 69 1.67 -5.63 -13.39
C ILE A 69 2.61 -4.71 -12.60
N VAL A 70 3.88 -4.60 -13.00
CA VAL A 70 4.84 -3.73 -12.32
C VAL A 70 4.40 -2.27 -12.36
N ARG A 71 3.88 -1.77 -13.49
CA ARG A 71 3.31 -0.41 -13.55
C ARG A 71 2.18 -0.23 -12.53
N LYS A 72 1.28 -1.21 -12.42
CA LYS A 72 0.21 -1.20 -11.41
C LYS A 72 0.78 -1.21 -9.98
N ASN A 73 1.82 -1.98 -9.71
CA ASN A 73 2.45 -2.03 -8.38
C ASN A 73 3.02 -0.68 -7.94
N PHE A 74 3.64 0.09 -8.84
CA PHE A 74 4.12 1.43 -8.50
C PHE A 74 2.98 2.36 -8.07
N LYS A 75 1.84 2.27 -8.78
CA LYS A 75 0.63 3.01 -8.42
C LYS A 75 0.07 2.53 -7.06
N VAL A 76 -0.12 1.23 -6.89
CA VAL A 76 -0.67 0.63 -5.64
C VAL A 76 0.20 0.98 -4.44
N LEU A 77 1.53 0.94 -4.56
CA LEU A 77 2.43 1.36 -3.49
C LEU A 77 2.19 2.82 -3.10
N GLY A 78 2.06 3.72 -4.08
CA GLY A 78 1.71 5.11 -3.82
C GLY A 78 0.35 5.28 -3.15
N GLN A 79 -0.66 4.50 -3.56
CA GLN A 79 -1.97 4.48 -2.91
C GLN A 79 -1.85 4.05 -1.45
N CYS A 80 -1.15 2.95 -1.16
CA CYS A 80 -0.95 2.48 0.22
C CYS A 80 -0.28 3.54 1.11
N LEU A 81 0.67 4.31 0.57
CA LEU A 81 1.30 5.41 1.32
C LEU A 81 0.31 6.54 1.63
N ILE A 82 -0.53 6.92 0.65
CA ILE A 82 -1.58 7.92 0.84
C ILE A 82 -2.58 7.44 1.87
N ASP A 83 -3.06 6.21 1.75
CA ASP A 83 -4.08 5.64 2.63
C ASP A 83 -3.60 5.53 4.07
N ARG A 84 -2.35 5.10 4.25
CA ARG A 84 -1.73 5.08 5.57
C ARG A 84 -1.72 6.47 6.21
N VAL A 85 -1.32 7.50 5.47
CA VAL A 85 -1.30 8.88 5.98
C VAL A 85 -2.72 9.37 6.25
N ALA A 86 -3.68 9.10 5.36
CA ALA A 86 -5.08 9.48 5.53
C ALA A 86 -5.66 8.91 6.84
N PHE A 87 -5.39 7.62 7.12
CA PHE A 87 -5.77 6.99 8.38
C PHE A 87 -5.11 7.66 9.60
N LEU A 88 -3.81 7.96 9.53
CA LEU A 88 -3.08 8.61 10.62
C LEU A 88 -3.59 10.03 10.95
N ILE A 89 -4.08 10.76 9.95
CA ILE A 89 -4.62 12.13 10.15
C ILE A 89 -6.13 12.15 10.40
N GLY A 90 -6.75 11.00 10.68
CA GLY A 90 -8.17 10.90 11.05
C GLY A 90 -9.15 10.94 9.87
N LYS A 91 -8.70 10.72 8.64
CA LYS A 91 -9.56 10.62 7.44
C LYS A 91 -9.97 9.18 7.12
N GLY A 92 -9.88 8.27 8.09
CA GLY A 92 -10.24 6.86 7.91
C GLY A 92 -11.72 6.64 7.58
N ASP A 93 -12.60 7.54 7.99
CA ASP A 93 -14.04 7.44 7.75
C ASP A 93 -14.44 7.77 6.29
N GLU A 94 -13.50 8.28 5.47
CA GLU A 94 -13.69 8.45 4.02
C GLU A 94 -13.57 7.11 3.25
N TYR A 95 -13.20 6.02 3.94
CA TYR A 95 -13.00 4.70 3.34
C TYR A 95 -14.12 3.72 3.73
N THR A 96 -14.54 2.91 2.77
CA THR A 96 -15.41 1.76 3.00
C THR A 96 -14.62 0.46 2.91
N PHE A 97 -15.03 -0.53 3.69
CA PHE A 97 -14.36 -1.82 3.78
C PHE A 97 -15.37 -2.95 3.62
N SER A 98 -15.02 -3.93 2.79
CA SER A 98 -15.63 -5.25 2.81
C SER A 98 -14.67 -6.19 3.51
N LEU A 99 -15.20 -7.05 4.38
CA LEU A 99 -14.43 -8.07 5.09
C LEU A 99 -14.94 -9.42 4.64
N ASP A 100 -14.09 -10.12 3.89
CA ASP A 100 -14.38 -11.48 3.46
C ASP A 100 -13.78 -12.44 4.51
N GLY A 101 -14.60 -13.33 5.07
CA GLY A 101 -14.14 -14.32 6.03
C GLY A 101 -14.11 -13.87 7.50
N GLU A 102 -14.85 -12.81 7.86
CA GLU A 102 -14.93 -12.29 9.24
C GLU A 102 -15.44 -13.35 10.24
N GLU A 103 -16.32 -14.25 9.79
CA GLU A 103 -16.83 -15.36 10.57
C GLU A 103 -15.72 -16.27 11.11
N ASN A 104 -14.65 -16.47 10.35
CA ASN A 104 -13.51 -17.29 10.79
C ASN A 104 -12.75 -16.61 11.94
N LEU A 105 -12.66 -15.27 11.92
CA LEU A 105 -12.04 -14.51 13.01
C LEU A 105 -12.89 -14.61 14.28
N LEU A 106 -14.21 -14.46 14.15
CA LEU A 106 -15.13 -14.58 15.27
C LEU A 106 -15.11 -15.99 15.87
N GLU A 107 -15.09 -17.03 15.03
CA GLU A 107 -14.97 -18.42 15.48
C GLU A 107 -13.68 -18.64 16.28
N ILE A 108 -12.53 -18.22 15.74
CA ILE A 108 -11.23 -18.32 16.43
C ILE A 108 -11.26 -17.64 17.80
N THR A 109 -11.87 -16.46 17.90
CA THR A 109 -12.01 -15.77 19.19
C THR A 109 -12.93 -16.50 20.16
N SER A 110 -14.06 -17.05 19.68
CA SER A 110 -15.03 -17.79 20.48
C SER A 110 -14.46 -19.05 21.12
N MET A 111 -13.47 -19.68 20.46
CA MET A 111 -12.80 -20.87 20.98
C MET A 111 -11.96 -20.60 22.23
N GLY A 112 -11.59 -19.35 22.51
CA GLY A 112 -10.83 -18.97 23.71
C GLY A 112 -9.38 -19.50 23.76
N LYS A 113 -8.87 -20.05 22.65
CA LYS A 113 -7.52 -20.65 22.57
C LYS A 113 -6.46 -19.70 22.00
N GLY A 114 -6.86 -18.48 21.63
CA GLY A 114 -6.07 -17.59 20.80
C GLY A 114 -6.02 -18.05 19.33
N GLY A 115 -5.36 -17.26 18.48
CA GLY A 115 -5.24 -17.54 17.05
C GLY A 115 -4.01 -16.91 16.44
N LEU A 116 -3.55 -17.48 15.33
CA LEU A 116 -2.43 -16.96 14.54
C LEU A 116 -2.96 -16.45 13.19
N LEU A 117 -2.80 -15.14 12.95
CA LEU A 117 -3.08 -14.54 11.65
C LEU A 117 -1.82 -14.52 10.81
N LEU A 118 -1.83 -15.28 9.71
CA LEU A 118 -0.76 -15.28 8.72
C LEU A 118 -1.05 -14.24 7.65
N SER A 119 -0.08 -13.37 7.37
CA SER A 119 -0.22 -12.30 6.38
C SER A 119 1.04 -12.20 5.52
N ALA A 120 0.90 -11.53 4.36
CA ALA A 120 1.99 -11.23 3.44
C ALA A 120 2.19 -9.70 3.36
N HIS A 121 3.36 -9.27 2.88
CA HIS A 121 3.63 -7.86 2.56
C HIS A 121 2.90 -7.44 1.28
N LEU A 122 1.57 -7.49 1.32
CA LEU A 122 0.68 -7.23 0.19
C LEU A 122 -0.38 -6.21 0.59
N GLY A 123 -0.61 -5.22 -0.28
CA GLY A 123 -1.58 -4.17 -0.04
C GLY A 123 -1.27 -3.35 1.22
N ASN A 124 -2.31 -2.88 1.90
CA ASN A 124 -2.19 -2.06 3.11
C ASN A 124 -2.51 -2.88 4.37
N TRP A 125 -1.55 -3.70 4.80
CA TRP A 125 -1.66 -4.54 5.99
C TRP A 125 -1.80 -3.74 7.29
N GLU A 126 -1.30 -2.50 7.35
CA GLU A 126 -1.41 -1.63 8.52
C GLU A 126 -2.86 -1.18 8.74
N ILE A 127 -3.59 -0.84 7.67
CA ILE A 127 -5.03 -0.56 7.74
C ILE A 127 -5.80 -1.81 8.18
N ALA A 128 -5.50 -2.98 7.61
CA ALA A 128 -6.13 -4.23 8.03
C ALA A 128 -5.96 -4.48 9.54
N GLY A 129 -4.75 -4.27 10.08
CA GLY A 129 -4.48 -4.35 11.52
C GLY A 129 -5.29 -3.36 12.35
N ASN A 130 -5.42 -2.10 11.91
CA ASN A 130 -6.23 -1.10 12.60
C ASN A 130 -7.73 -1.43 12.59
N LEU A 131 -8.23 -2.06 11.52
CA LEU A 131 -9.63 -2.49 11.42
C LEU A 131 -9.97 -3.67 12.33
N LEU A 132 -9.00 -4.55 12.63
CA LEU A 132 -9.16 -5.63 13.60
C LEU A 132 -9.37 -5.08 15.02
N LYS A 133 -8.61 -4.04 15.43
CA LYS A 133 -8.75 -3.43 16.77
C LYS A 133 -10.13 -2.83 17.05
N LYS A 134 -10.87 -2.42 16.01
CA LYS A 134 -12.23 -1.91 16.18
C LYS A 134 -13.27 -3.01 16.46
N ARG A 135 -12.87 -4.29 16.40
CA ARG A 135 -13.77 -5.46 16.38
C ARG A 135 -13.39 -6.57 17.38
N ALA A 136 -12.27 -6.43 18.05
CA ALA A 136 -11.86 -7.27 19.18
C ALA A 136 -12.18 -6.55 20.49
#